data_AF-A0A430LDR3-F1
#
_entry.id   AF-A0A430LDR3-F1
#
_cell.length_a   1.000
_cell.length_b   1.000
_cell.length_c   1.000
_cell.angle_alpha   90.00
_cell.angle_beta   90.00
_cell.angle_gamma   90.00
#
_symmetry.space_group_name_H-M   'P 1'
#
loop_
_entity.id
_entity.type
_entity.pdbx_description
1 polymer ?
#
loop_
_entity_poly.entity_id
_entity_poly.type
_entity_poly.pdbx_seq_one_letter_code
_entity_poly.pdbx_strand_id
1 'polypeptide(L)'
;MTQNTSQGTQRSIFQQKDLEKSHDILTCTIKEPPFSYAHLELVSDRSSAVTLDNLQVKSYCTAALRQLLGLTGQAISVDILKVEGSHAWVRVPRPDLGSFSAAITAWRGTSDDGAQ
;
A
#
# COMPACT_ATOMS: atom_id res chain seq x y z
N MET A 1 68.53 -49.93 -6.70
CA MET A 1 68.00 -48.76 -5.95
C MET A 1 67.41 -47.77 -6.94
N THR A 2 66.09 -47.59 -6.96
CA THR A 2 65.40 -46.53 -7.69
C THR A 2 64.42 -45.86 -6.74
N GLN A 3 64.56 -44.55 -6.56
CA GLN A 3 63.71 -43.71 -5.72
C GLN A 3 62.43 -43.36 -6.49
N ASN A 4 61.31 -43.21 -5.79
CA ASN A 4 60.19 -42.43 -6.31
C ASN A 4 59.51 -41.64 -5.18
N THR A 5 59.44 -40.33 -5.39
CA THR A 5 58.86 -39.31 -4.51
C THR A 5 57.37 -39.14 -4.80
N SER A 6 56.56 -38.94 -3.76
CA SER A 6 55.18 -38.43 -3.92
C SER A 6 54.83 -37.58 -2.70
N GLN A 7 54.77 -36.26 -2.90
CA GLN A 7 54.38 -35.28 -1.88
C GLN A 7 52.85 -35.23 -1.78
N GLY A 8 52.32 -35.37 -0.56
CA GLY A 8 50.91 -35.14 -0.23
C GLY A 8 50.74 -33.80 0.49
N THR A 9 49.96 -32.91 -0.10
CA THR A 9 49.56 -31.60 0.43
C THR A 9 48.53 -31.75 1.56
N GLN A 10 48.80 -31.25 2.77
CA GLN A 10 47.78 -31.06 3.81
C GLN A 10 47.49 -29.56 4.01
N ARG A 11 46.25 -29.16 3.71
CA ARG A 11 45.75 -27.79 3.82
C ARG A 11 45.37 -27.46 5.27
N SER A 12 45.64 -26.21 5.64
CA SER A 12 45.45 -25.60 6.97
C SER A 12 43.99 -25.65 7.46
N ILE A 13 43.83 -26.01 8.74
CA ILE A 13 42.57 -26.28 9.46
C ILE A 13 41.88 -25.00 9.95
N PHE A 14 42.47 -23.83 9.75
CA PHE A 14 41.93 -22.56 10.26
C PHE A 14 41.14 -21.81 9.19
N GLN A 15 40.01 -22.39 8.80
CA GLN A 15 38.99 -21.69 8.03
C GLN A 15 37.99 -21.07 9.02
N GLN A 16 38.32 -19.88 9.52
CA GLN A 16 37.35 -18.99 10.17
C GLN A 16 36.36 -18.51 9.12
N LYS A 17 35.33 -19.30 8.86
CA LYS A 17 34.21 -18.93 7.99
C LYS A 17 32.91 -19.32 8.70
N ASP A 18 32.40 -18.41 9.52
CA ASP A 18 30.97 -18.10 9.67
C ASP A 18 30.76 -17.19 10.89
N LEU A 19 30.95 -15.89 10.69
CA LEU A 19 30.28 -14.86 11.49
C LEU A 19 29.20 -14.15 10.66
N GLU A 20 28.70 -14.82 9.62
CA GLU A 20 27.74 -14.28 8.67
C GLU A 20 26.44 -15.07 8.78
N LYS A 21 25.54 -14.61 9.66
CA LYS A 21 24.07 -14.58 9.47
C LYS A 21 23.38 -14.32 10.82
N SER A 22 23.10 -13.05 11.10
CA SER A 22 22.02 -12.69 12.04
C SER A 22 20.72 -13.24 11.46
N HIS A 23 20.17 -14.29 12.07
CA HIS A 23 18.87 -14.84 11.67
C HIS A 23 17.79 -14.05 12.42
N ASP A 24 16.77 -13.56 11.71
CA ASP A 24 15.59 -12.96 12.33
C ASP A 24 14.96 -13.98 13.28
N ILE A 25 15.06 -13.72 14.58
CA ILE A 25 14.74 -14.69 15.62
C ILE A 25 13.22 -14.88 15.72
N LEU A 26 12.44 -13.82 15.46
CA LEU A 26 10.97 -13.84 15.46
C LEU A 26 10.41 -12.75 14.54
N THR A 27 9.79 -13.14 13.42
CA THR A 27 8.93 -12.24 12.61
C THR A 27 7.49 -12.37 13.10
N CYS A 28 7.01 -11.40 13.87
CA CYS A 28 5.61 -11.36 14.30
C CYS A 28 4.81 -10.43 13.36
N THR A 29 3.96 -11.01 12.51
CA THR A 29 2.99 -10.25 11.73
C THR A 29 1.71 -10.10 12.54
N ILE A 30 1.21 -8.87 12.69
CA ILE A 30 -0.12 -8.63 13.27
C ILE A 30 -1.12 -9.38 12.39
N LYS A 31 -1.74 -10.44 12.92
CA LYS A 31 -2.63 -11.34 12.16
C LYS A 31 -3.85 -10.59 11.60
N GLU A 32 -4.35 -9.62 12.35
CA GLU A 32 -5.56 -8.85 12.02
C GLU A 32 -5.33 -7.36 12.28
N PRO A 33 -4.71 -6.63 11.34
CA PRO A 33 -4.56 -5.18 11.49
C PRO A 33 -5.94 -4.51 11.47
N PRO A 34 -6.21 -3.54 12.37
CA PRO A 34 -7.54 -2.91 12.47
C PRO A 34 -7.89 -2.05 11.25
N PHE A 35 -6.88 -1.57 10.52
CA PHE A 35 -7.03 -0.70 9.36
C PHE A 35 -6.40 -1.29 8.11
N SER A 36 -6.99 -0.93 6.98
CA SER A 36 -6.42 -1.08 5.64
C SER A 36 -6.02 0.29 5.12
N TYR A 37 -4.98 0.32 4.28
CA TYR A 37 -4.48 1.53 3.65
C TYR A 37 -4.72 1.45 2.14
N ALA A 38 -5.13 2.56 1.55
CA ALA A 38 -5.31 2.69 0.11
C ALA A 38 -4.60 3.95 -0.39
N HIS A 39 -3.95 3.80 -1.55
CA HIS A 39 -3.38 4.90 -2.31
C HIS A 39 -4.30 5.18 -3.48
N LEU A 40 -4.75 6.43 -3.59
CA LEU A 40 -5.67 6.91 -4.60
C LEU A 40 -4.96 7.92 -5.48
N GLU A 41 -5.30 7.90 -6.76
CA GLU A 41 -4.87 8.90 -7.74
C GLU A 41 -6.10 9.44 -8.45
N LEU A 42 -6.25 10.76 -8.48
CA LEU A 42 -7.31 11.41 -9.25
C LEU A 42 -6.84 11.57 -10.71
N VAL A 43 -7.49 10.84 -11.60
CA VAL A 43 -7.34 11.00 -13.05
C VAL A 43 -8.49 11.87 -13.57
N SER A 44 -8.16 12.95 -14.27
CA SER A 44 -9.12 13.90 -14.83
C SER A 44 -8.67 14.31 -16.23
N ASP A 45 -9.60 14.35 -17.19
CA ASP A 45 -9.33 14.71 -18.60
C ASP A 45 -9.01 16.20 -18.82
N ARG A 46 -9.07 17.01 -17.76
CA ARG A 46 -8.69 18.42 -17.80
C ARG A 46 -7.18 18.56 -18.01
N SER A 47 -6.77 19.42 -18.95
CA SER A 47 -5.36 19.64 -19.31
C SER A 47 -4.53 20.33 -18.22
N SER A 48 -5.17 20.85 -17.18
CA SER A 48 -4.51 21.47 -16.02
C SER A 48 -4.24 20.45 -14.92
N ALA A 49 -3.02 20.46 -14.35
CA ALA A 49 -2.69 19.67 -13.17
C ALA A 49 -3.68 19.95 -12.04
N VAL A 50 -4.43 18.92 -11.61
CA VAL A 50 -5.39 19.02 -10.51
C VAL A 50 -4.65 18.74 -9.20
N THR A 51 -4.55 19.75 -8.36
CA THR A 51 -4.08 19.59 -6.98
C THR A 51 -5.27 19.29 -6.09
N LEU A 52 -5.24 18.13 -5.43
CA LEU A 52 -6.23 17.73 -4.44
C LEU A 52 -5.99 18.47 -3.12
N ASP A 53 -7.09 18.82 -2.46
CA ASP A 53 -7.10 19.19 -1.05
C ASP A 53 -7.80 18.12 -0.19
N ASN A 54 -7.62 18.22 1.12
CA ASN A 54 -8.22 17.25 2.06
C ASN A 54 -9.75 17.27 2.03
N LEU A 55 -10.36 18.42 1.72
CA LEU A 55 -11.81 18.58 1.71
C LEU A 55 -12.43 17.90 0.48
N GLN A 56 -11.81 18.04 -0.68
CA GLN A 56 -12.14 17.40 -1.94
C GLN A 56 -11.99 15.89 -1.83
N VAL A 57 -10.87 15.39 -1.29
CA VAL A 57 -10.69 13.95 -1.04
C VAL A 57 -11.83 13.41 -0.18
N LYS A 58 -12.17 14.10 0.92
CA LYS A 58 -13.28 13.69 1.79
C LYS A 58 -14.63 13.73 1.06
N SER A 59 -14.89 14.80 0.30
CA SER A 59 -16.11 14.98 -0.48
C SER A 59 -16.29 13.88 -1.52
N TYR A 60 -15.24 13.57 -2.29
CA TYR A 60 -15.23 12.53 -3.31
C TYR A 60 -15.43 11.14 -2.72
N CYS A 61 -14.68 10.79 -1.67
CA CYS A 61 -14.88 9.53 -0.96
C CYS A 61 -16.31 9.41 -0.42
N THR A 62 -16.85 10.47 0.19
CA THR A 62 -18.22 10.47 0.74
C THR A 62 -19.26 10.32 -0.37
N ALA A 63 -19.09 11.01 -1.50
CA ALA A 63 -19.98 10.92 -2.65
C ALA A 63 -19.96 9.50 -3.27
N ALA A 64 -18.77 8.94 -3.47
CA ALA A 64 -18.58 7.58 -3.99
C ALA A 64 -19.23 6.53 -3.08
N LEU A 65 -18.96 6.60 -1.78
CA LEU A 65 -19.52 5.70 -0.78
C LEU A 65 -21.04 5.83 -0.69
N ARG A 66 -21.58 7.05 -0.75
CA ARG A 66 -23.02 7.28 -0.77
C ARG A 66 -23.67 6.73 -2.05
N GLN A 67 -23.02 6.87 -3.20
CA GLN A 67 -23.55 6.39 -4.48
C GLN A 67 -23.69 4.86 -4.50
N LEU A 68 -22.69 4.12 -4.00
CA LEU A 68 -22.72 2.66 -4.04
C LEU A 68 -23.44 2.03 -2.84
N LEU A 69 -23.25 2.59 -1.63
CA LEU A 69 -23.65 1.96 -0.37
C LEU A 69 -24.70 2.78 0.41
N GLY A 70 -25.14 3.93 -0.11
CA GLY A 70 -26.16 4.77 0.51
C GLY A 70 -25.74 5.39 1.84
N LEU A 71 -26.68 5.42 2.80
CA LEU A 71 -26.44 5.94 4.16
C LEU A 71 -25.38 5.13 4.91
N THR A 72 -25.34 3.82 4.70
CA THR A 72 -24.35 2.93 5.33
C THR A 72 -22.94 3.24 4.87
N GLY A 73 -22.74 3.56 3.58
CA GLY A 73 -21.44 3.98 3.06
C GLY A 73 -20.90 5.23 3.73
N GLN A 74 -21.76 6.19 4.05
CA GLN A 74 -21.37 7.42 4.73
C GLN A 74 -20.93 7.20 6.18
N ALA A 75 -21.32 6.08 6.80
CA ALA A 75 -20.89 5.72 8.14
C ALA A 75 -19.50 5.07 8.18
N ILE A 76 -18.91 4.71 7.03
CA ILE A 76 -17.57 4.15 6.96
C ILE A 76 -16.56 5.25 7.33
N SER A 77 -15.74 4.97 8.35
CA SER A 77 -14.69 5.89 8.80
C SER A 77 -13.55 5.93 7.78
N VAL A 78 -13.40 7.04 7.07
CA VAL A 78 -12.27 7.26 6.15
C VAL A 78 -11.39 8.37 6.71
N ASP A 79 -10.15 8.02 7.06
CA ASP A 79 -9.17 9.00 7.53
C ASP A 79 -8.14 9.28 6.44
N ILE A 80 -7.88 10.56 6.19
CA ILE A 80 -6.89 11.03 5.23
C ILE A 80 -5.55 11.17 5.94
N LEU A 81 -4.53 10.48 5.43
CA LEU A 81 -3.19 10.45 6.01
C LEU A 81 -2.27 11.48 5.36
N LYS A 82 -2.37 11.60 4.03
CA LYS A 82 -1.56 12.50 3.23
C LYS A 82 -2.29 12.80 1.93
N VAL A 83 -2.13 14.03 1.44
CA VAL A 83 -2.52 14.45 0.10
C VAL A 83 -1.32 15.13 -0.54
N GLU A 84 -0.99 14.76 -1.77
CA GLU A 84 0.13 15.32 -2.52
C GLU A 84 -0.21 15.35 -4.01
N GLY A 85 -0.34 16.55 -4.59
CA GLY A 85 -0.75 16.68 -5.99
C GLY A 85 -2.12 16.03 -6.24
N SER A 86 -2.18 15.08 -7.17
CA SER A 86 -3.38 14.27 -7.47
C SER A 86 -3.46 12.98 -6.65
N HIS A 87 -2.53 12.75 -5.73
CA HIS A 87 -2.45 11.53 -4.93
C HIS A 87 -3.02 11.74 -3.51
N ALA A 88 -3.68 10.72 -2.99
CA ALA A 88 -4.17 10.68 -1.62
C ALA A 88 -3.92 9.31 -0.98
N TRP A 89 -3.48 9.33 0.28
CA TRP A 89 -3.34 8.14 1.10
C TRP A 89 -4.41 8.16 2.17
N VAL A 90 -5.22 7.11 2.22
CA VAL A 90 -6.32 6.99 3.16
C VAL A 90 -6.23 5.68 3.93
N ARG A 91 -6.78 5.67 5.14
CA ARG A 91 -7.06 4.44 5.87
C ARG A 91 -8.56 4.27 6.09
N VAL A 92 -8.96 3.00 6.12
CA VAL A 92 -10.34 2.56 6.39
C VAL A 92 -10.31 1.34 7.31
N PRO A 93 -11.37 1.06 8.08
CA PRO A 93 -11.48 -0.19 8.82
C PRO A 93 -11.23 -1.39 7.89
N ARG A 94 -10.49 -2.37 8.38
CA ARG A 94 -10.14 -3.59 7.63
C ARG A 94 -11.35 -4.24 6.91
N PRO A 95 -12.51 -4.48 7.58
CA PRO A 95 -13.64 -5.14 6.94
C PRO A 95 -14.27 -4.32 5.81
N ASP A 96 -14.13 -2.99 5.86
CA ASP A 96 -14.77 -2.08 4.91
C ASP A 96 -13.95 -1.86 3.64
N LEU A 97 -12.69 -2.36 3.57
CA LEU A 97 -11.81 -2.13 2.43
C LEU A 97 -12.44 -2.59 1.10
N GLY A 98 -13.13 -3.74 1.08
CA GLY A 98 -13.75 -4.26 -0.13
C GLY A 98 -14.90 -3.38 -0.62
N SER A 99 -15.77 -2.95 0.30
CA SER A 99 -16.89 -2.04 -0.01
C SER A 99 -16.37 -0.65 -0.42
N PHE A 100 -15.31 -0.17 0.24
CA PHE A 100 -14.64 1.08 -0.08
C PHE A 100 -14.02 1.04 -1.48
N SER A 101 -13.26 0.01 -1.82
CA SER A 101 -12.62 -0.09 -3.15
C SER A 101 -13.65 -0.22 -4.27
N ALA A 102 -14.73 -0.96 -4.06
CA ALA A 102 -15.85 -1.04 -5.00
C ALA A 102 -16.50 0.34 -5.21
N ALA A 103 -16.73 1.11 -4.14
CA ALA A 103 -17.35 2.42 -4.23
C ALA A 103 -16.47 3.42 -4.99
N ILE A 104 -15.18 3.48 -4.66
CA ILE A 104 -14.23 4.40 -5.31
C ILE A 104 -14.05 4.07 -6.79
N THR A 105 -13.95 2.80 -7.15
CA THR A 105 -13.76 2.39 -8.56
C THR A 105 -15.02 2.54 -9.41
N ALA A 106 -16.21 2.43 -8.82
CA ALA A 106 -17.47 2.63 -9.51
C ALA A 106 -17.82 4.13 -9.71
N TRP A 107 -17.18 5.02 -8.96
CA TRP A 107 -17.48 6.45 -8.98
C TRP A 107 -16.90 7.15 -10.21
N ARG A 108 -17.74 7.90 -10.92
CA ARG A 108 -17.39 8.56 -12.19
C ARG A 108 -17.08 10.05 -12.07
N GLY A 109 -17.00 10.57 -10.84
CA GLY A 109 -16.89 12.00 -10.59
C GLY A 109 -18.26 12.69 -10.49
N THR A 110 -18.24 13.96 -10.07
CA THR A 110 -19.43 14.81 -10.11
C THR A 110 -19.37 15.68 -11.36
N SER A 111 -20.16 15.33 -12.37
CA SER A 111 -20.50 16.30 -13.43
C SER A 111 -21.60 17.19 -12.85
N ASP A 112 -21.25 18.44 -12.54
CA ASP A 112 -22.28 19.47 -12.37
C ASP A 112 -22.79 19.83 -13.76
N ASP A 113 -23.55 18.92 -14.38
CA ASP A 113 -24.29 19.16 -15.63
C ASP A 113 -25.61 19.90 -15.32
N GLY A 114 -25.57 20.78 -14.30
CA GLY A 114 -26.65 21.65 -13.87
C GLY A 114 -26.71 22.96 -14.65
N ALA A 115 -26.42 22.94 -15.95
CA ALA A 115 -26.75 24.05 -16.84
C ALA A 115 -28.26 23.98 -17.15
N GLN A 116 -29.06 24.50 -16.21
CA GLN A 116 -30.42 25.00 -16.46
C GLN A 116 -30.32 26.44 -16.96
#